data_AF-A0A9D8QZS9-F1
#
_entry.id   AF-A0A9D8QZS9-F1
#
_cell.length_a   1.000
_cell.length_b   1.000
_cell.length_c   1.000
_cell.angle_alpha   90.00
_cell.angle_beta   90.00
_cell.angle_gamma   90.00
#
_symmetry.space_group_name_H-M   'P 1'
#
loop_
_entity.id
_entity.type
_entity.pdbx_description
1 polymer ?
#
loop_
_entity_poly.entity_id
_entity_poly.type
_entity_poly.pdbx_seq_one_letter_code
_entity_poly.pdbx_strand_id
1 'polypeptide(L)'
;MMLYTENPLFLQDPIIRIAGDTLYVNVHEEGCRISIVNNTTNEVQSYLGSCVFQYVGSDSISVCIDKHNYVPYVWHKEICIQNENIVASKREYHAKNVKVGNHVTDQKPQGNVTITNSNVSIKADKV
;
A
#
# COMPACT_ATOMS: atom_id res chain seq x y z
N MET A 1 11.82 20.72 -4.84
CA MET A 1 10.93 21.21 -3.76
C MET A 1 9.77 21.92 -4.43
N MET A 2 8.54 21.44 -4.26
CA MET A 2 7.37 22.16 -4.74
C MET A 2 6.95 23.16 -3.66
N LEU A 3 6.68 24.40 -4.09
CA LEU A 3 6.27 25.49 -3.21
C LEU A 3 4.75 25.65 -3.30
N TYR A 4 4.12 25.95 -2.17
CA TYR A 4 2.80 26.56 -2.17
C TYR A 4 2.99 28.04 -2.51
N THR A 5 2.52 28.42 -3.68
CA THR A 5 2.55 29.80 -4.16
C THR A 5 1.30 30.55 -3.74
N GLU A 6 0.23 29.82 -3.41
CA GLU A 6 -1.05 30.33 -2.92
C GLU A 6 -1.60 29.40 -1.82
N ASN A 7 -2.87 29.56 -1.46
CA ASN A 7 -3.56 28.61 -0.58
C ASN A 7 -3.63 27.24 -1.28
N PRO A 8 -3.09 26.16 -0.68
CA PRO A 8 -3.00 24.88 -1.34
C PRO A 8 -4.37 24.24 -1.51
N LEU A 9 -4.57 23.59 -2.65
CA LEU A 9 -5.77 22.81 -2.95
C LEU A 9 -5.62 21.36 -2.52
N PHE A 10 -6.74 20.65 -2.41
CA PHE A 10 -6.75 19.20 -2.20
C PHE A 10 -6.98 18.50 -3.53
N LEU A 11 -6.26 17.38 -3.74
CA LEU A 11 -6.50 16.51 -4.88
C LEU A 11 -7.90 15.90 -4.77
N GLN A 12 -8.59 15.74 -5.90
CA GLN A 12 -9.73 14.82 -5.95
C GLN A 12 -9.27 13.40 -5.58
N ASP A 13 -10.05 12.70 -4.75
CA ASP A 13 -9.70 11.39 -4.20
C ASP A 13 -9.17 10.42 -5.28
N PRO A 14 -7.87 10.06 -5.22
CA PRO A 14 -7.27 9.13 -6.18
C PRO A 14 -7.84 7.72 -6.02
N ILE A 15 -8.03 7.01 -7.14
CA ILE A 15 -8.45 5.62 -7.12
C ILE A 15 -7.21 4.73 -7.04
N ILE A 16 -6.98 4.15 -5.87
CA ILE A 16 -5.89 3.19 -5.62
C ILE A 16 -6.49 1.80 -5.42
N ARG A 17 -6.15 0.86 -6.31
CA ARG A 17 -6.62 -0.52 -6.23
C ARG A 17 -5.47 -1.52 -6.36
N ILE A 18 -5.58 -2.63 -5.65
CA ILE A 18 -4.68 -3.77 -5.77
C ILE A 18 -5.46 -4.93 -6.40
N ALA A 19 -4.85 -5.58 -7.40
CA ALA A 19 -5.32 -6.85 -7.92
C ALA A 19 -4.13 -7.81 -8.01
N GLY A 20 -4.06 -8.77 -7.08
CA GLY A 20 -2.89 -9.63 -6.91
C GLY A 20 -1.62 -8.81 -6.64
N ASP A 21 -0.59 -9.08 -7.43
CA ASP A 21 0.74 -8.45 -7.38
C ASP A 21 0.82 -7.15 -8.21
N THR A 22 -0.33 -6.57 -8.56
CA THR A 22 -0.40 -5.33 -9.35
C THR A 22 -1.15 -4.24 -8.59
N LEU A 23 -0.52 -3.08 -8.48
CA LEU A 23 -1.07 -1.84 -7.96
C LEU A 23 -1.46 -0.94 -9.13
N TYR A 24 -2.68 -0.42 -9.11
CA TYR A 24 -3.15 0.60 -10.05
C TYR A 24 -3.41 1.88 -9.26
N VAL A 25 -2.84 2.98 -9.74
CA VAL A 25 -3.05 4.31 -9.17
C VAL A 25 -3.63 5.18 -10.28
N ASN A 26 -4.86 5.63 -10.11
CA ASN A 26 -5.53 6.53 -11.06
C ASN A 26 -5.77 7.89 -10.40
N VAL A 27 -5.28 8.94 -11.06
CA VAL A 27 -5.47 10.33 -10.67
C VAL A 27 -6.37 11.01 -11.69
N HIS A 28 -7.33 11.81 -11.22
CA HIS A 28 -8.28 12.52 -12.06
C HIS A 28 -7.76 13.89 -12.53
N GLU A 29 -6.58 14.28 -12.07
CA GLU A 29 -5.98 15.57 -12.34
C GLU A 29 -4.70 15.43 -13.16
N GLU A 30 -4.60 16.21 -14.24
CA GLU A 30 -3.37 16.34 -15.01
C GLU A 30 -2.25 17.04 -14.21
N GLY A 31 -1.01 16.75 -14.59
CA GLY A 31 0.18 17.33 -13.98
C GLY A 31 0.56 16.75 -12.61
N CYS A 32 -0.16 15.74 -12.12
CA CYS A 32 0.24 15.01 -10.92
C CYS A 32 1.47 14.15 -11.18
N ARG A 33 2.35 14.06 -10.19
CA ARG A 33 3.42 13.07 -10.14
C ARG A 33 3.07 12.05 -9.05
N ILE A 34 3.26 10.79 -9.39
CA ILE A 34 3.01 9.66 -8.50
C ILE A 34 4.36 9.03 -8.19
N SER A 35 4.71 8.96 -6.92
CA SER A 35 5.89 8.23 -6.44
C SER A 35 5.44 7.01 -5.65
N ILE A 36 5.87 5.85 -6.09
CA ILE A 36 5.62 4.57 -5.45
C ILE A 36 6.91 4.12 -4.77
N VAL A 37 6.81 3.86 -3.47
CA VAL A 37 7.92 3.38 -2.65
C VAL A 37 7.63 1.94 -2.24
N ASN A 38 8.53 1.03 -2.62
CA ASN A 38 8.60 -0.29 -2.03
C ASN A 38 9.44 -0.18 -0.75
N ASN A 39 8.80 -0.14 0.42
CA ASN A 39 9.49 0.00 1.70
C ASN A 39 10.17 -1.29 2.15
N THR A 40 9.95 -2.41 1.45
CA THR A 40 10.71 -3.65 1.67
C THR A 40 12.11 -3.53 1.05
N THR A 41 12.18 -3.06 -0.20
CA THR A 41 13.43 -2.95 -0.97
C THR A 41 14.06 -1.56 -0.90
N ASN A 42 13.34 -0.56 -0.39
CA ASN A 42 13.63 0.88 -0.47
C ASN A 42 13.72 1.42 -1.90
N GLU A 43 13.13 0.73 -2.87
CA GLU A 43 13.07 1.20 -4.25
C GLU A 43 11.97 2.24 -4.42
N VAL A 44 12.27 3.27 -5.22
CA VAL A 44 11.35 4.34 -5.55
C VAL A 44 11.17 4.42 -7.06
N GLN A 45 9.93 4.38 -7.53
CA GLN A 45 9.57 4.61 -8.92
C GLN A 45 8.64 5.81 -9.01
N SER A 46 8.79 6.63 -10.05
CA SER A 46 8.00 7.85 -10.22
C SER A 46 7.39 7.93 -11.62
N TYR A 47 6.15 8.38 -11.68
CA TYR A 47 5.33 8.45 -12.88
C TYR A 47 4.70 9.84 -13.00
N LEU A 48 4.42 10.26 -14.22
CA LEU A 48 3.59 11.43 -14.51
C LEU A 48 2.18 10.95 -14.86
N GLY A 49 1.18 11.35 -14.08
CA GLY A 49 -0.19 10.85 -14.20
C GLY A 49 -0.36 9.40 -13.74
N SER A 50 -1.53 8.84 -14.03
CA SER A 50 -1.96 7.50 -13.62
C SER A 50 -0.98 6.41 -14.05
N CYS A 51 -0.79 5.41 -13.20
CA CYS A 51 0.23 4.38 -13.42
C CYS A 51 -0.22 2.99 -12.94
N VAL A 52 0.51 1.98 -13.43
CA VAL A 52 0.40 0.58 -13.00
C VAL A 52 1.78 0.13 -12.55
N PHE A 53 1.85 -0.50 -11.38
CA PHE A 53 3.09 -0.94 -10.76
C PHE A 53 2.98 -2.40 -10.32
N GLN A 54 3.97 -3.21 -10.65
CA GLN A 54 4.05 -4.61 -10.24
C GLN A 54 4.97 -4.74 -9.03
N TYR A 55 4.58 -5.58 -8.07
CA TYR A 55 5.29 -5.75 -6.81
C TYR A 55 5.04 -7.16 -6.24
N VAL A 56 5.81 -7.60 -5.25
CA VAL A 56 5.56 -8.92 -4.63
C VAL A 56 4.48 -8.78 -3.58
N GLY A 57 3.45 -9.64 -3.56
CA GLY A 57 2.29 -9.52 -2.66
C GLY A 57 2.57 -9.23 -1.18
N SER A 58 3.71 -9.67 -0.65
CA SER A 58 4.18 -9.38 0.73
C SER A 58 4.78 -7.99 0.97
N ASP A 59 5.05 -7.22 -0.09
CA ASP A 59 5.76 -5.96 0.02
C ASP A 59 4.93 -4.87 0.68
N SER A 60 5.64 -4.03 1.45
CA SER A 60 5.13 -2.80 2.03
C SER A 60 5.17 -1.70 0.97
N ILE A 61 4.03 -1.32 0.42
CA ILE A 61 3.97 -0.26 -0.61
C ILE A 61 3.40 1.03 -0.03
N SER A 62 4.03 2.16 -0.36
CA SER A 62 3.49 3.50 -0.12
C SER A 62 3.39 4.25 -1.43
N VAL A 63 2.33 5.03 -1.57
CA VAL A 63 2.06 5.87 -2.74
C VAL A 63 1.99 7.31 -2.27
N CYS A 64 2.79 8.17 -2.88
CA CYS A 64 2.72 9.61 -2.73
C CYS A 64 2.25 10.20 -4.07
N ILE A 65 1.27 11.09 -4.03
CA ILE A 65 0.81 11.84 -5.20
C ILE A 65 0.97 13.31 -4.88
N ASP A 66 1.74 14.01 -5.71
CA ASP A 66 2.02 15.42 -5.54
C ASP A 66 1.75 16.22 -6.83
N LYS A 67 1.43 17.50 -6.63
CA LYS A 67 1.18 18.48 -7.68
C LYS A 67 1.51 19.87 -7.14
N HIS A 68 1.96 20.76 -8.01
CA HIS A 68 2.28 22.13 -7.62
C HIS A 68 1.06 22.82 -7.00
N ASN A 69 1.24 23.46 -5.83
CA ASN A 69 0.18 24.15 -5.08
C ASN A 69 -0.96 23.24 -4.56
N TYR A 70 -0.70 21.94 -4.40
CA TYR A 70 -1.64 20.98 -3.81
C TYR A 70 -1.05 20.30 -2.58
N VAL A 71 -1.90 20.00 -1.60
CA VAL A 71 -1.54 19.15 -0.47
C VAL A 71 -1.23 17.73 -0.98
N PRO A 72 -0.04 17.16 -0.66
CA PRO A 72 0.30 15.81 -1.08
C PRO A 72 -0.67 14.77 -0.53
N TYR A 73 -1.05 13.82 -1.38
CA TYR A 73 -1.82 12.66 -0.97
C TYR A 73 -0.87 11.50 -0.69
N VAL A 74 -1.00 10.87 0.49
CA VAL A 74 -0.17 9.74 0.89
C VAL A 74 -1.07 8.56 1.26
N TRP A 75 -0.82 7.42 0.62
CA TRP A 75 -1.50 6.16 0.89
C TRP A 75 -0.49 5.07 1.21
N HIS A 76 -0.88 4.18 2.12
CA HIS A 76 -0.07 3.03 2.51
C HIS A 76 -0.89 1.76 2.33
N LYS A 77 -0.26 0.74 1.75
CA LYS A 77 -0.86 -0.57 1.62
C LYS A 77 -1.07 -1.19 3.00
N GLU A 78 -2.31 -1.57 3.26
CA GLU A 78 -2.68 -2.40 4.41
C GLU A 78 -2.52 -3.88 4.05
N ILE A 79 -2.00 -4.68 4.98
CA ILE A 79 -1.96 -6.15 4.82
C ILE A 79 -3.04 -6.76 5.70
N CYS A 80 -4.03 -7.42 5.07
CA CYS A 80 -5.04 -8.20 5.76
C CYS A 80 -4.74 -9.70 5.67
N ILE A 81 -4.55 -10.36 6.81
CA ILE A 81 -4.32 -11.80 6.94
C ILE A 81 -5.63 -12.43 7.46
N GLN A 82 -6.27 -13.24 6.61
CA GLN A 82 -7.56 -13.89 6.89
C GLN A 82 -7.63 -15.22 6.15
N ASN A 83 -8.14 -16.26 6.82
CA ASN A 83 -8.30 -17.60 6.28
C ASN A 83 -7.01 -18.18 5.65
N GLU A 84 -5.85 -17.90 6.27
CA GLU A 84 -4.55 -18.38 5.82
C GLU A 84 -4.00 -19.41 6.80
N ASN A 85 -3.43 -20.50 6.27
CA ASN A 85 -2.60 -21.42 7.04
C ASN A 85 -1.12 -21.09 6.80
N ILE A 86 -0.49 -20.46 7.78
CA ILE A 86 0.92 -20.10 7.73
C ILE A 86 1.71 -21.28 8.29
N VAL A 87 2.33 -22.05 7.38
CA VAL A 87 3.10 -23.27 7.67
C VAL A 87 4.60 -23.12 7.35
N ALA A 88 5.02 -21.96 6.84
CA ALA A 88 6.41 -21.70 6.48
C ALA A 88 7.28 -21.57 7.74
N SER A 89 8.54 -22.03 7.68
CA SER A 89 9.50 -21.94 8.80
C SER A 89 9.72 -20.49 9.25
N LYS A 90 9.62 -19.52 8.32
CA LYS A 90 9.62 -18.09 8.61
C LYS A 90 8.75 -17.35 7.59
N ARG A 91 7.85 -16.47 8.06
CA ARG A 91 7.09 -15.53 7.20
C ARG A 91 7.21 -14.13 7.78
N GLU A 92 7.61 -13.17 6.95
CA GLU A 92 7.77 -11.77 7.34
C GLU A 92 6.73 -10.89 6.62
N TYR A 93 6.06 -10.04 7.38
CA TYR A 93 5.12 -9.06 6.86
C TYR A 93 5.59 -7.66 7.23
N HIS A 94 5.65 -6.80 6.23
CA HIS A 94 6.02 -5.39 6.37
C HIS A 94 4.88 -4.56 5.83
N ALA A 95 4.26 -3.74 6.68
CA ALA A 95 3.24 -2.77 6.26
C ALA A 95 3.03 -1.72 7.35
N LYS A 96 2.46 -0.57 7.01
CA LYS A 96 2.09 0.43 8.02
C LYS A 96 1.01 -0.09 8.97
N ASN A 97 -0.01 -0.72 8.39
CA ASN A 97 -1.11 -1.36 9.11
C ASN A 97 -1.20 -2.83 8.69
N VAL A 98 -1.26 -3.71 9.68
CA VAL A 98 -1.50 -5.14 9.47
C VAL A 98 -2.75 -5.53 10.25
N LYS A 99 -3.75 -6.12 9.59
CA LYS A 99 -4.94 -6.64 10.26
C LYS A 99 -4.94 -8.15 10.19
N VAL A 100 -5.08 -8.83 11.32
CA VAL A 100 -5.10 -10.29 11.40
C VAL A 100 -6.38 -10.73 12.10
N GLY A 101 -7.15 -11.62 11.46
CA GLY A 101 -8.39 -12.11 12.04
C GLY A 101 -9.24 -12.89 11.06
N ASN A 102 -10.45 -13.25 11.48
CA ASN A 102 -11.40 -14.03 10.67
C ASN A 102 -12.37 -13.17 9.85
N HIS A 103 -12.40 -11.85 10.09
CA HIS A 103 -13.28 -10.87 9.42
C HIS A 103 -12.59 -9.49 9.32
N VAL A 104 -11.38 -9.45 8.77
CA VAL A 104 -10.57 -8.23 8.59
C VAL A 104 -10.66 -7.66 7.16
N THR A 105 -11.22 -8.40 6.22
CA THR A 105 -11.43 -7.94 4.84
C THR A 105 -12.53 -8.74 4.12
N ASP A 106 -13.27 -8.08 3.23
CA ASP A 106 -14.24 -8.72 2.32
C ASP A 106 -13.56 -9.28 1.05
N GLN A 107 -12.28 -8.99 0.83
CA GLN A 107 -11.53 -9.44 -0.36
C GLN A 107 -11.05 -10.89 -0.28
N LYS A 108 -11.15 -11.53 0.90
CA LYS A 108 -10.76 -12.92 1.14
C LYS A 108 -11.93 -13.66 1.80
N PRO A 109 -12.08 -14.98 1.61
CA PRO A 109 -13.03 -15.77 2.39
C PRO A 109 -12.78 -15.59 3.88
N GLN A 110 -13.85 -15.55 4.67
CA GLN A 110 -13.74 -15.49 6.13
C GLN A 110 -13.23 -16.83 6.67
N GLY A 111 -12.41 -16.77 7.72
CA GLY A 111 -11.84 -17.96 8.32
C GLY A 111 -10.64 -17.65 9.20
N ASN A 112 -10.34 -18.57 10.12
CA ASN A 112 -9.27 -18.38 11.09
C ASN A 112 -7.91 -18.34 10.41
N VAL A 113 -7.00 -17.54 10.97
CA VAL A 113 -5.59 -17.60 10.64
C VAL A 113 -4.96 -18.68 11.53
N THR A 114 -4.40 -19.71 10.92
CA THR A 114 -3.70 -20.78 11.64
C THR A 114 -2.20 -20.60 11.44
N ILE A 115 -1.43 -20.61 12.53
CA ILE A 115 0.04 -20.53 12.50
C ILE A 115 0.57 -21.81 13.14
N THR A 116 1.23 -22.67 12.37
CA THR A 116 1.69 -23.99 12.86
C THR A 116 3.17 -24.19 12.55
N ASN A 117 4.00 -24.42 13.58
CA ASN A 117 5.45 -24.60 13.46
C ASN A 117 6.17 -23.48 12.67
N SER A 118 5.68 -22.26 12.79
CA SER A 118 6.16 -21.10 12.03
C SER A 118 6.60 -19.97 12.95
N ASN A 119 7.69 -19.29 12.60
CA ASN A 119 8.01 -17.98 13.14
C ASN A 119 7.41 -16.89 12.23
N VAL A 120 6.40 -16.18 12.74
CA VAL A 120 5.80 -15.04 12.03
C VAL A 120 6.35 -13.74 12.61
N SER A 121 6.98 -12.93 11.77
CA SER A 121 7.46 -11.60 12.14
C SER A 121 6.59 -10.55 11.47
N ILE A 122 5.94 -9.70 12.27
CA ILE A 122 5.13 -8.57 11.79
C ILE A 122 5.87 -7.29 12.17
N LYS A 123 6.21 -6.48 11.17
CA LYS A 123 6.76 -5.13 11.36
C LYS A 123 5.75 -4.12 10.84
N ALA A 124 5.05 -3.47 11.77
CA ALA A 124 4.03 -2.48 11.48
C ALA A 124 3.97 -1.38 12.53
N ASP A 125 3.50 -0.20 12.12
CA ASP A 125 3.22 0.91 13.04
C ASP A 125 1.98 0.59 13.89
N LYS A 126 1.03 -0.18 13.33
CA LYS A 126 -0.17 -0.65 14.00
C LYS A 126 -0.54 -2.08 13.58
N VAL A 127 -0.90 -2.91 14.57
CA VAL A 127 -1.47 -4.26 14.41
C VAL A 127 -2.84 -4.30 15.07
#